data_AF-A0A2V7WHT1-F1
#
_entry.id   AF-A0A2V7WHT1-F1
#
_cell.length_a   1.000
_cell.length_b   1.000
_cell.length_c   1.000
_cell.angle_alpha   90.00
_cell.angle_beta   90.00
_cell.angle_gamma   90.00
#
_symmetry.space_group_name_H-M   'P 1'
#
loop_
_entity.id
_entity.type
_entity.pdbx_description
1 polymer ?
#
loop_
_entity_poly.entity_id
_entity_poly.type
_entity_poly.pdbx_seq_one_letter_code
_entity_poly.pdbx_strand_id
1 'polypeptide(L)' 'DDVNVVLDSRPDNAEIQLDGKFIGTTPVNYRLTPGVHRLEITRGRYNAWTRDLSVNAGNPTHVTALLQETAQQPCK' A
#
# COMPACT_ATOMS: atom_id res chain seq x y z
N ASP A 1 13.70 11.71 12.69
CA ASP A 1 13.32 12.26 11.38
C ASP A 1 12.22 11.42 10.78
N ASP A 2 11.21 12.05 10.19
CA ASP A 2 10.17 11.35 9.42
C ASP A 2 10.64 11.14 7.97
N VAL A 3 10.25 10.02 7.38
CA VAL A 3 10.57 9.64 6.00
C VAL A 3 9.32 9.76 5.16
N ASN A 4 9.43 10.40 4.00
CA ASN A 4 8.33 10.47 3.04
C ASN A 4 8.22 9.16 2.26
N VAL A 5 7.04 8.54 2.32
CA VAL A 5 6.71 7.33 1.58
C VAL A 5 5.61 7.65 0.58
N VAL A 6 5.88 7.39 -0.69
CA VAL A 6 4.92 7.54 -1.79
C VAL A 6 4.30 6.17 -2.06
N LEU A 7 2.98 6.10 -2.00
CA LEU A 7 2.22 4.86 -2.17
C LEU A 7 1.29 5.01 -3.39
N ASP A 8 1.58 4.23 -4.42
CA ASP A 8 0.81 4.14 -5.65
C ASP A 8 0.25 2.74 -5.82
N SER A 9 -0.87 2.61 -6.52
CA SER A 9 -1.35 1.31 -6.98
C SER A 9 -1.87 1.37 -8.40
N ARG A 10 -1.80 0.22 -9.08
CA ARG A 10 -2.52 0.00 -10.33
C ARG A 10 -3.46 -1.20 -10.16
N PRO A 11 -4.77 -1.02 -10.31
CA PRO A 11 -5.43 0.24 -10.71
C PRO A 11 -5.52 1.26 -9.54
N ASP A 12 -5.73 2.55 -9.83
CA ASP A 12 -5.75 3.67 -8.84
C ASP A 12 -7.04 3.69 -8.00
N ASN A 13 -7.05 4.34 -6.83
CA ASN A 13 -8.14 4.28 -5.84
C ASN A 13 -8.23 2.92 -5.12
N ALA A 14 -7.09 2.39 -4.68
CA ALA A 14 -7.06 1.27 -3.74
C ALA A 14 -6.97 1.80 -2.31
N GLU A 15 -7.63 1.13 -1.37
CA GLU A 15 -7.55 1.43 0.06
C GLU A 15 -6.19 1.02 0.60
N ILE A 16 -5.61 1.87 1.43
CA ILE A 16 -4.29 1.68 2.01
C ILE A 16 -4.42 1.61 3.52
N GLN A 17 -3.94 0.50 4.06
CA GLN A 17 -3.81 0.25 5.47
C GLN A 17 -2.34 0.08 5.82
N LEU A 18 -1.92 0.75 6.87
CA LEU A 18 -0.56 0.68 7.38
C LEU A 18 -0.60 0.27 8.84
N ASP A 19 0.07 -0.83 9.19
CA ASP A 19 0.05 -1.43 10.53
C ASP A 19 -1.37 -1.70 11.04
N GLY A 20 -2.28 -2.05 10.12
CA GLY A 20 -3.70 -2.27 10.41
C GLY A 20 -4.53 -0.99 10.59
N LYS A 21 -3.96 0.18 10.32
CA LYS A 21 -4.66 1.47 10.34
C LYS A 21 -4.89 1.98 8.93
N PHE A 22 -6.14 2.27 8.58
CA PHE A 22 -6.47 2.95 7.34
C PHE A 22 -5.86 4.36 7.29
N ILE A 23 -5.06 4.63 6.26
CA ILE A 23 -4.40 5.93 6.06
C ILE A 23 -4.96 6.72 4.88
N GLY A 24 -5.65 6.06 3.95
CA GLY A 24 -6.24 6.71 2.78
C GLY A 24 -6.34 5.78 1.57
N THR A 25 -6.41 6.38 0.38
CA THR A 25 -6.46 5.65 -0.90
C THR A 25 -5.31 6.09 -1.81
N THR A 26 -4.89 5.21 -2.73
CA THR A 26 -3.82 5.51 -3.69
C THR A 26 -4.28 6.49 -4.78
N PRO A 27 -3.40 7.40 -5.25
CA PRO A 27 -2.04 7.66 -4.74
C PRO A 27 -2.03 8.55 -3.49
N VAL A 28 -1.17 8.23 -2.51
CA VAL A 28 -0.98 9.05 -1.29
C VAL A 28 0.49 9.23 -0.93
N ASN A 29 0.81 10.40 -0.38
CA ASN A 29 2.11 10.68 0.22
C ASN A 29 1.95 10.66 1.74
N TYR A 30 2.65 9.75 2.41
CA TYR A 30 2.52 9.55 3.84
C TYR A 30 3.89 9.62 4.53
N ARG A 31 3.95 10.28 5.69
CA ARG A 31 5.19 10.41 6.47
C ARG A 31 5.24 9.32 7.53
N LEU A 32 6.33 8.55 7.52
CA LEU A 32 6.55 7.40 8.38
C LEU A 32 7.83 7.54 9.18
N THR A 33 7.79 7.07 10.41
CA THR A 33 9.00 6.89 11.20
C THR A 33 9.86 5.79 10.60
N PRO A 34 11.19 5.89 10.66
CA PRO A 34 12.07 4.78 10.31
C PRO A 34 11.74 3.54 11.15
N GLY A 35 11.57 2.40 10.50
CA GLY A 35 11.08 1.19 11.14
C GLY A 35 10.52 0.19 10.13
N VAL A 36 10.08 -0.97 10.64
CA VAL A 36 9.36 -1.96 9.85
C VAL A 36 7.87 -1.69 9.99
N HIS A 37 7.22 -1.46 8.87
CA HIS A 37 5.78 -1.18 8.79
C HIS A 37 5.11 -2.17 7.85
N ARG A 38 3.96 -2.70 8.25
CA ARG A 38 3.19 -3.61 7.41
C ARG A 38 2.21 -2.83 6.55
N LEU A 39 2.47 -2.78 5.25
CA LEU A 39 1.58 -2.16 4.28
C LEU A 39 0.61 -3.20 3.72
N GLU A 40 -0.68 -2.86 3.72
CA GLU A 40 -1.74 -3.63 3.12
C GLU A 40 -2.57 -2.73 2.21
N ILE A 41 -2.72 -3.13 0.94
CA ILE A 41 -3.47 -2.40 -0.06
C ILE A 41 -4.60 -3.30 -0.56
N THR A 42 -5.83 -2.84 -0.38
CA THR A 42 -7.03 -3.60 -0.71
C THR A 42 -7.89 -2.83 -1.69
N ARG A 43 -8.54 -3.54 -2.61
CA ARG A 43 -9.52 -2.94 -3.50
C ARG A 43 -10.59 -3.96 -3.82
N GLY A 44 -11.85 -3.51 -3.89
CA GLY A 44 -12.96 -4.37 -4.28
C GLY A 44 -12.69 -5.05 -5.63
N ARG A 45 -12.84 -6.39 -5.67
CA ARG A 45 -12.52 -7.28 -6.81
C ARG A 45 -11.02 -7.53 -7.06
N TYR A 46 -10.14 -7.14 -6.15
CA TYR A 46 -8.70 -7.42 -6.21
C TYR A 46 -8.22 -8.17 -4.97
N ASN A 47 -7.13 -8.91 -5.12
CA ASN A 47 -6.45 -9.54 -3.99
C ASN A 47 -5.84 -8.47 -3.09
N ALA A 48 -5.93 -8.69 -1.78
CA ALA A 48 -5.20 -7.89 -0.81
C ALA A 48 -3.70 -8.02 -1.09
N TRP A 49 -3.05 -6.89 -1.35
CA TRP A 49 -1.62 -6.82 -1.56
C TRP A 49 -0.96 -6.41 -0.25
N THR A 50 -0.16 -7.30 0.32
CA THR A 50 0.53 -7.04 1.59
C THR A 50 2.04 -7.04 1.36
N ARG A 51 2.74 -6.08 1.95
CA ARG A 51 4.20 -6.01 1.92
C ARG A 51 4.76 -5.37 3.18
N ASP A 52 5.80 -5.98 3.74
CA ASP A 52 6.59 -5.38 4.81
C ASP A 52 7.52 -4.31 4.22
N LEU A 53 7.34 -3.07 4.66
CA LEU A 53 8.17 -1.93 4.29
C LEU A 53 9.19 -1.67 5.40
N SER A 54 10.46 -1.83 5.07
CA SER A 54 11.56 -1.37 5.91
C SER A 54 11.90 0.07 5.52
N VAL A 55 11.50 1.03 6.35
CA VAL A 55 11.72 2.46 6.14
C VAL A 55 13.01 2.85 6.85
N ASN A 56 14.01 3.32 6.10
CA ASN A 56 15.28 3.79 6.64
C ASN A 56 15.33 5.32 6.61
N ALA A 57 15.94 5.93 7.64
CA ALA A 57 16.11 7.37 7.71
C ALA A 57 16.95 7.89 6.53
N GLY A 58 16.48 8.98 5.90
CA GLY A 58 17.25 9.73 4.90
C GLY A 58 16.98 9.39 3.43
N ASN A 59 16.17 8.36 3.12
CA ASN A 59 15.78 8.06 1.74
C ASN A 59 14.25 7.96 1.59
N PRO A 60 13.64 8.73 0.67
CA PRO A 60 12.22 8.58 0.37
C PRO A 60 11.97 7.20 -0.23
N THR A 61 10.93 6.52 0.26
CA THR A 61 10.55 5.19 -0.23
C THR A 61 9.37 5.32 -1.19
N HIS A 62 9.49 4.74 -2.39
CA HIS A 62 8.39 4.66 -3.33
C HIS A 62 7.91 3.22 -3.44
N VAL A 63 6.61 3.01 -3.26
CA VAL A 63 5.97 1.71 -3.39
C VAL A 63 4.88 1.81 -4.44
N THR A 64 4.97 0.94 -5.45
CA THR A 64 3.92 0.77 -6.45
C THR A 64 3.34 -0.63 -6.32
N ALA A 65 2.09 -0.72 -5.88
CA ALA A 65 1.37 -1.98 -5.80
C ALA A 65 0.67 -2.30 -7.12
N LEU A 66 0.95 -3.47 -7.68
CA LEU A 66 0.23 -3.99 -8.84
C LEU A 66 -0.81 -4.96 -8.32
N LEU A 67 -2.07 -4.51 -8.27
CA LEU A 67 -3.16 -5.32 -7.78
C LEU A 67 -3.58 -6.32 -8.84
N GLN A 68 -3.60 -7.59 -8.45
CA GLN A 68 -4.14 -8.67 -9.26
C GLN A 68 -5.60 -8.85 -8.89
N GLU A 69 -6.48 -8.89 -9.89
CA GLU A 69 -7.89 -9.21 -9.69
C GLU A 69 -7.98 -10.50 -8.86
N THR A 70 -8.83 -10.50 -7.83
CA THR A 70 -9.14 -11.75 -7.15
C THR A 70 -9.68 -12.67 -8.24
N ALA A 71 -9.07 -13.85 -8.42
CA ALA A 71 -9.68 -14.92 -9.20
C ALA A 71 -10.90 -15.48 -8.44
N GLN A 72 -11.83 -14.60 -8.05
CA GLN A 72 -13.21 -14.95 -7.76
C GLN A 72 -13.93 -14.89 -9.10
N GLN A 73 -13.68 -15.88 -9.95
CA GLN A 73 -14.71 -16.35 -10.86
C GLN A 73 -15.91 -16.74 -9.98
N PRO A 74 -17.09 -16.19 -10.28
CA PRO A 74 -18.01 -17.02 -11.03
C PRO A 74 -18.77 -16.21 -12.08
N CYS A 75 -18.59 -16.58 -13.34
CA CYS A 75 -19.66 -16.45 -14.33
C CYS A 75 -19.78 -17.82 -15.01
N LYS A 76 -20.54 -18.71 -14.38
CA LYS A 76 -21.32 -19.73 -15.08
C LYS A 76 -22.78 -19.42 -14.83
#